data_AF-A0A2N2XM49-F1
#
_entry.id   AF-A0A2N2XM49-F1
#
_cell.length_a   1.000
_cell.length_b   1.000
_cell.length_c   1.000
_cell.angle_alpha   90.00
_cell.angle_beta   90.00
_cell.angle_gamma   90.00
#
_symmetry.space_group_name_H-M   'P 1'
#
loop_
_entity.id
_entity.type
_entity.pdbx_description
1 polymer ?
#
loop_
_entity_poly.entity_id
_entity_poly.type
_entity_poly.pdbx_seq_one_letter_code
_entity_poly.pdbx_strand_id
1 'polypeptide(L)' 'MLKKIASYLLMVFVLFFTVMALLAVWDVIDIENVIAKTLTSLFIIFVAALVVLFIFAVIIPERNNKNQGQVNP' A
#
# COMPACT_ATOMS: atom_id res chain seq x y z
N MET A 1 -14.68 -17.52 1.14
CA MET A 1 -13.43 -17.86 0.43
C MET A 1 -13.05 -16.77 -0.58
N LEU A 2 -13.91 -16.47 -1.58
CA LEU A 2 -13.67 -15.45 -2.62
C LEU A 2 -13.36 -14.04 -2.09
N LYS A 3 -14.05 -13.57 -1.05
CA LYS A 3 -13.76 -12.26 -0.42
C LYS A 3 -12.35 -12.17 0.17
N LYS A 4 -11.82 -13.30 0.66
CA LYS A 4 -10.48 -13.38 1.26
C LYS A 4 -9.39 -13.51 0.19
N ILE A 5 -9.68 -14.25 -0.89
CA ILE A 5 -8.78 -14.40 -2.04
C ILE A 5 -8.62 -13.08 -2.80
N ALA A 6 -9.71 -12.34 -2.99
CA ALA A 6 -9.68 -11.05 -3.69
C ALA A 6 -8.87 -10.02 -2.91
N SER A 7 -8.99 -9.99 -1.57
CA SER A 7 -8.22 -9.10 -0.71
C SER A 7 -6.72 -9.41 -0.75
N TYR A 8 -6.35 -10.71 -0.70
CA TYR A 8 -4.94 -11.12 -0.79
C TYR A 8 -4.34 -10.91 -2.19
N LEU A 9 -5.12 -11.18 -3.24
CA LEU A 9 -4.69 -10.97 -4.63
C LEU A 9 -4.45 -9.49 -4.91
N LEU A 10 -5.33 -8.61 -4.44
CA LEU A 10 -5.20 -7.17 -4.57
C LEU A 10 -3.95 -6.66 -3.83
N MET A 11 -3.70 -7.17 -2.62
CA MET A 11 -2.51 -6.84 -1.83
C MET A 11 -1.21 -7.22 -2.56
N VAL A 12 -1.13 -8.45 -3.10
CA VAL A 12 0.05 -8.94 -3.81
C VAL A 12 0.29 -8.15 -5.09
N PHE A 13 -0.75 -7.85 -5.87
CA PHE A 13 -0.65 -7.02 -7.08
C PHE A 13 -0.12 -5.63 -6.79
N VAL A 14 -0.66 -4.98 -5.75
CA VAL A 14 -0.23 -3.65 -5.34
C VAL A 14 1.24 -3.65 -4.91
N LEU A 15 1.66 -4.62 -4.10
CA LEU A 15 3.07 -4.79 -3.71
C LEU A 15 3.98 -5.00 -4.92
N PHE A 16 3.57 -5.86 -5.85
CA PHE A 16 4.33 -6.15 -7.07
C PHE A 16 4.54 -4.90 -7.93
N PHE A 17 3.48 -4.14 -8.20
CA PHE A 17 3.58 -2.90 -8.97
C PHE A 17 4.42 -1.83 -8.26
N THR A 18 4.38 -1.77 -6.93
CA THR A 18 5.19 -0.83 -6.14
C THR A 18 6.67 -1.10 -6.31
N VAL A 19 7.09 -2.37 -6.22
CA VAL A 19 8.50 -2.77 -6.40
C VAL A 19 8.95 -2.53 -7.85
N MET A 20 8.10 -2.85 -8.83
CA MET A 20 8.38 -2.58 -10.25
C MET A 20 8.57 -1.09 -10.54
N ALA A 21 7.73 -0.22 -9.96
CA ALA A 21 7.83 1.22 -10.15
C ALA A 21 9.12 1.80 -9.53
N LEU A 22 9.54 1.30 -8.36
CA LEU A 22 10.80 1.67 -7.72
C LEU A 22 12.01 1.27 -8.59
N LEU A 23 12.03 0.04 -9.10
CA LEU A 23 13.11 -0.47 -9.95
C LEU A 23 13.19 0.27 -11.29
N ALA A 24 12.05 0.57 -11.92
CA ALA A 24 11.98 1.28 -13.20
C ALA A 24 12.60 2.68 -13.14
N VAL A 25 12.57 3.34 -11.98
CA VAL A 25 13.13 4.70 -11.84
C VAL A 25 14.64 4.69 -11.57
N TRP A 26 15.15 3.61 -10.98
CA TRP A 26 16.58 3.45 -10.72
C TRP A 26 17.39 3.17 -12.00
N ASP A 27 16.78 2.58 -13.03
CA ASP A 27 17.41 2.34 -14.33
C ASP A 27 17.61 3.64 -15.17
N VAL A 28 17.01 4.75 -14.74
CA VAL A 28 16.94 5.99 -15.53
C VAL A 28 18.08 6.97 -15.21
N ILE A 29 19.10 6.65 -14.40
CA ILE A 29 20.06 7.66 -13.88
C ILE A 29 21.20 8.03 -14.86
N ASP A 30 20.93 9.02 -15.72
CA ASP A 30 21.94 9.94 -16.28
C ASP A 30 22.08 11.19 -15.38
N ILE A 31 23.32 11.59 -15.10
CA ILE A 31 23.73 12.58 -14.08
C ILE A 31 23.30 14.02 -14.44
N GLU A 32 22.82 14.26 -15.66
CA GLU A 32 22.47 15.60 -16.16
C GLU A 32 21.10 16.11 -15.63
N ASN A 33 20.21 15.23 -15.16
CA ASN A 33 18.81 15.54 -14.81
C ASN A 33 18.45 15.36 -13.31
N VAL A 34 19.38 15.70 -12.41
CA VAL A 34 19.31 15.43 -10.96
C VAL A 34 18.04 15.97 -10.28
N ILE A 35 17.58 17.18 -10.66
CA ILE A 35 16.40 17.83 -10.04
C ILE A 35 15.10 17.08 -10.37
N ALA A 36 14.88 16.72 -11.63
CA ALA A 36 13.69 15.97 -12.05
C ALA A 36 13.66 14.58 -11.41
N LYS A 37 14.84 13.99 -11.17
CA LYS A 37 15.00 12.69 -10.51
C LYS A 37 14.67 12.72 -9.03
N THR A 38 15.04 13.79 -8.33
CA THR A 38 14.68 13.95 -6.91
C THR A 38 13.17 14.09 -6.73
N LEU A 39 12.51 14.87 -7.59
CA LEU A 39 11.04 14.96 -7.60
C LEU A 39 10.38 13.62 -7.91
N THR A 40 10.94 12.86 -8.86
CA THR A 40 10.42 11.53 -9.21
C THR A 40 10.61 10.53 -8.06
N SER A 41 11.77 10.52 -7.41
CA SER A 41 12.02 9.71 -6.21
C SER A 41 11.05 10.04 -5.07
N LEU A 42 10.81 11.33 -4.82
CA LEU A 42 9.85 11.80 -3.83
C LEU A 42 8.42 11.35 -4.17
N PHE A 43 8.03 11.44 -5.44
CA PHE A 43 6.73 10.98 -5.91
C PHE A 43 6.56 9.47 -5.72
N ILE A 44 7.61 8.67 -5.94
CA ILE A 44 7.55 7.22 -5.72
C ILE A 44 7.43 6.89 -4.24
N ILE A 45 8.17 7.58 -3.37
CA ILE A 45 8.04 7.42 -1.92
C ILE A 45 6.62 7.79 -1.46
N PHE A 46 6.03 8.83 -2.05
CA PHE A 46 4.63 9.22 -1.81
C PHE A 46 3.64 8.11 -2.23
N VAL A 47 3.80 7.55 -3.44
CA VAL A 47 2.96 6.43 -3.91
C VAL A 47 3.16 5.18 -3.05
N ALA A 48 4.39 4.87 -2.64
CA ALA A 48 4.67 3.77 -1.72
C ALA A 48 3.98 3.95 -0.36
N ALA A 49 3.96 5.17 0.18
CA ALA A 49 3.24 5.49 1.41
C ALA A 49 1.72 5.32 1.26
N LEU A 50 1.14 5.72 0.13
CA LEU A 50 -0.29 5.50 -0.17
C LEU A 50 -0.62 3.99 -0.25
N VAL A 51 0.27 3.19 -0.83
CA VAL A 51 0.14 1.73 -0.87
C VAL A 51 0.16 1.12 0.52
N VAL A 52 1.11 1.51 1.37
CA VAL A 52 1.18 1.03 2.77
C VAL A 52 -0.07 1.44 3.54
N LEU A 53 -0.54 2.68 3.38
CA LEU A 53 -1.76 3.18 4.02
C LEU A 53 -3.00 2.40 3.53
N PHE A 54 -3.07 2.11 2.23
CA PHE A 54 -4.14 1.31 1.63
C PHE A 54 -4.15 -0.11 2.19
N ILE A 55 -2.98 -0.73 2.33
CA ILE A 55 -2.84 -2.04 2.95
C ILE A 55 -3.36 -2.00 4.39
N PHE A 56 -2.97 -1.02 5.20
CA PHE A 56 -3.47 -0.89 6.59
C PHE A 56 -4.99 -0.69 6.64
N ALA A 57 -5.53 0.19 5.80
CA ALA A 57 -6.97 0.44 5.74
C ALA A 57 -7.78 -0.81 5.37
N VAL A 58 -7.24 -1.65 4.48
CA VAL A 58 -7.89 -2.90 4.06
C VAL A 58 -7.68 -4.03 5.07
N ILE A 59 -6.50 -4.09 5.71
CA ILE A 59 -6.15 -5.15 6.66
C ILE A 59 -6.86 -4.99 8.00
N ILE A 60 -7.02 -3.77 8.53
CA ILE A 60 -7.65 -3.53 9.83
C ILE A 60 -9.13 -3.92 9.70
N PRO A 61 -9.54 -5.12 10.13
CA PRO A 61 -10.95 -5.44 10.18
C PRO A 61 -11.45 -4.70 11.42
N GLU A 62 -12.39 -3.76 11.25
CA GLU A 62 -13.18 -3.18 12.35
C GLU A 62 -13.36 -4.24 13.45
N ARG A 63 -12.60 -4.13 14.55
CA ARG A 63 -12.64 -5.09 15.64
C ARG A 63 -13.95 -4.81 16.33
N ASN A 64 -15.02 -5.38 15.78
CA ASN A 64 -16.37 -5.20 16.23
C ASN A 64 -16.46 -5.89 17.59
N ASN A 65 -16.13 -5.13 18.63
CA ASN A 65 -16.27 -5.49 20.02
C ASN A 65 -17.75 -5.69 20.29
N LYS A 66 -18.23 -6.92 20.08
CA LYS A 66 -19.47 -7.39 20.68
C LYS A 66 -19.22 -7.48 22.18
N ASN A 67 -19.30 -6.35 22.85
CA ASN A 67 -19.62 -6.31 24.27
C ASN A 67 -21.05 -6.85 24.41
N GLN A 68 -21.15 -8.18 24.50
CA GLN A 68 -22.30 -8.84 25.09
C GLN A 68 -22.29 -8.52 26.59
N GLY A 69 -22.69 -7.30 26.92
CA GLY A 69 -23.16 -6.90 28.24
C GLY A 69 -24.65 -6.61 28.10
N GLN A 70 -25.44 -7.64 27.78
CA GLN A 70 -26.88 -7.55 27.94
C GLN A 70 -27.15 -7.61 29.44
N VAL A 71 -27.59 -6.48 29.99
CA VAL A 71 -27.95 -6.29 31.40
C VAL A 71 -29.31 -6.94 31.64
N ASN A 72 -29.31 -7.99 32.49
CA ASN A 72 -30.34 -8.42 33.47
C ASN A 72 -31.80 -8.63 32.97
N PRO A 73 -32.75 -9.18 33.76
CA PRO A 73 -32.90 -9.21 35.23
C PRO A 73 -32.37 -10.45 35.98
#